data_AF-N6W7E8-F1
#
_entry.id   AF-N6W7E8-F1
#
_cell.length_a   1.000
_cell.length_b   1.000
_cell.length_c   1.000
_cell.angle_alpha   90.00
_cell.angle_beta   90.00
_cell.angle_gamma   90.00
#
_symmetry.space_group_name_H-M   'P 1'
#
loop_
_entity.id
_entity.type
_entity.pdbx_description
1 polymer ?
#
loop_
_entity_poly.entity_id
_entity_poly.type
_entity_poly.pdbx_seq_one_letter_code
_entity_poly.pdbx_strand_id
1 'polypeptide(L)'
;MKKLIAGAMLLGASSLAFAQPGCGVGAMIWKGQSGIAPHVLAATTNGTFGNQTFGMTTGTLGCDTNESVQSMAMYMDSNIDKVARDMSRGEGENLDTLAVLLNVEQGDRAEFRKLLQDNFATIFPSSDTTSDEAVSAIVALLESHQSFSKYVA
;
A
#
# COMPACT_ATOMS: atom_id res chain seq x y z
N MET A 1 29.77 29.31 36.15
CA MET A 1 28.82 28.18 36.17
C MET A 1 27.53 28.56 35.47
N LYS A 2 27.25 28.01 34.28
CA LYS A 2 25.89 27.62 33.83
C LYS A 2 25.98 26.91 32.46
N LYS A 3 26.17 25.60 32.58
CA LYS A 3 25.57 24.51 31.80
C LYS A 3 25.70 24.56 30.27
N LEU A 4 26.82 23.99 29.81
CA LEU A 4 26.98 23.27 28.55
C LEU A 4 26.17 21.97 28.60
N ILE A 5 24.96 21.92 28.02
CA ILE A 5 24.32 20.64 27.62
C ILE A 5 23.37 20.90 26.44
N ALA A 6 23.82 20.53 25.24
CA ALA A 6 23.02 20.06 24.11
C ALA A 6 24.06 19.81 23.00
N GLY A 7 24.71 18.65 22.95
CA GLY A 7 24.06 17.37 22.67
C GLY A 7 24.33 17.07 21.20
N ALA A 8 25.45 16.39 20.95
CA ALA A 8 25.91 16.00 19.63
C ALA A 8 24.92 15.05 18.94
N MET A 9 24.65 15.29 17.66
CA MET A 9 24.49 14.25 16.62
C MET A 9 24.42 14.91 15.25
N LEU A 10 25.60 15.21 14.70
CA LEU A 10 25.79 15.32 13.26
C LEU A 10 26.15 13.92 12.76
N LEU A 11 25.15 13.15 12.33
CA LEU A 11 25.37 11.92 11.57
C LEU A 11 24.36 11.86 10.42
N GLY A 12 24.90 11.85 9.20
CA GLY A 12 24.20 11.41 8.00
C GLY A 12 23.27 12.43 7.38
N ALA A 13 23.81 13.31 6.53
CA ALA A 13 23.05 13.82 5.40
C ALA A 13 22.88 12.66 4.40
N SER A 14 22.03 11.68 4.74
CA SER A 14 21.48 10.75 3.77
C SER A 14 20.38 11.52 3.05
N SER A 15 20.41 11.51 1.72
CA SER A 15 19.36 12.01 0.81
C SER A 15 18.01 12.24 1.50
N LEU A 16 17.47 13.47 1.40
CA LEU A 16 16.09 13.80 1.74
C LEU A 16 15.12 13.07 0.80
N ALA A 17 15.13 11.74 0.82
CA ALA A 17 13.94 10.98 0.55
C ALA A 17 13.03 11.26 1.75
N PHE A 18 11.85 11.82 1.50
CA PHE A 18 10.81 11.85 2.50
C PHE A 18 10.52 10.40 2.89
N ALA A 19 11.14 9.94 3.97
CA ALA A 19 10.94 8.60 4.48
C ALA A 19 9.51 8.52 5.00
N GLN A 20 8.63 7.90 4.21
CA GLN A 20 7.34 7.48 4.70
C GLN A 20 7.58 6.43 5.79
N PRO A 21 6.82 6.45 6.89
CA PRO A 21 7.05 5.56 8.04
C PRO A 21 6.93 4.07 7.73
N GLY A 22 6.58 3.68 6.49
CA GLY A 22 6.36 2.31 6.07
C GLY A 22 5.04 1.78 6.62
N CYS A 23 4.96 0.48 6.83
CA CYS A 23 3.83 -0.16 7.51
C CYS A 23 4.14 -0.30 9.03
N GLY A 24 3.12 -0.52 9.87
CA GLY A 24 3.28 -0.68 11.32
C GLY A 24 2.38 0.22 12.16
N VAL A 25 2.41 0.04 13.49
CA VAL A 25 1.55 0.78 14.45
C VAL A 25 1.71 2.30 14.32
N GLY A 26 2.94 2.77 14.18
CA GLY A 26 3.23 4.18 13.96
C GLY A 26 2.65 4.70 12.65
N ALA A 27 2.73 3.92 11.57
CA ALA A 27 2.10 4.31 10.31
C ALA A 27 0.57 4.38 10.41
N MET A 28 -0.05 3.48 11.18
CA MET A 28 -1.50 3.49 11.42
C MET A 28 -1.95 4.66 12.30
N ILE A 29 -1.24 4.93 13.40
CA ILE A 29 -1.60 6.02 14.34
C ILE A 29 -1.51 7.40 13.66
N TRP A 30 -0.53 7.57 12.78
CA TRP A 30 -0.24 8.85 12.12
C TRP A 30 -0.75 8.90 10.67
N LYS A 31 -1.64 7.98 10.28
CA LYS A 31 -2.23 7.94 8.94
C LYS A 31 -2.98 9.25 8.65
N GLY A 32 -2.72 9.84 7.48
CA GLY A 32 -3.34 11.10 7.04
C GLY A 32 -2.77 12.36 7.67
N GLN A 33 -1.75 12.26 8.54
CA GLN A 33 -1.03 13.41 9.08
C GLN A 33 0.19 13.73 8.20
N SER A 34 0.33 15.00 7.81
CA SER A 34 1.42 15.46 6.93
C SER A 34 2.44 16.32 7.69
N GLY A 35 3.71 16.22 7.28
CA GLY A 35 4.81 17.01 7.83
C GLY A 35 5.86 16.18 8.57
N ILE A 36 7.01 16.81 8.81
CA ILE A 36 8.21 16.13 9.34
C ILE A 36 7.96 15.54 10.74
N ALA A 37 7.24 16.25 11.61
CA ALA A 37 7.01 15.78 12.97
C ALA A 37 6.14 14.50 13.04
N PRO A 38 4.96 14.43 12.37
CA PRO A 38 4.20 13.18 12.25
C PRO A 38 5.01 12.02 11.65
N HIS A 39 5.79 12.25 10.59
CA HIS A 39 6.61 11.19 9.98
C HIS A 39 7.70 10.67 10.92
N VAL A 40 8.39 11.55 11.65
CA VAL A 40 9.42 11.15 12.62
C VAL A 40 8.80 10.37 13.78
N LEU A 41 7.63 10.79 14.26
CA LEU A 41 6.92 10.09 15.34
C LEU A 41 6.40 8.73 14.90
N ALA A 42 5.89 8.63 13.67
CA ALA A 42 5.46 7.38 13.07
C ALA A 42 6.65 6.42 12.89
N ALA A 43 7.78 6.90 12.35
CA ALA A 43 8.99 6.11 12.19
C ALA A 43 9.59 5.67 13.54
N THR A 44 9.60 6.57 14.53
CA THR A 44 10.07 6.25 15.90
C THR A 44 9.17 5.21 16.54
N THR A 45 7.85 5.34 16.40
CA THR A 45 6.88 4.37 16.92
C THR A 45 7.04 3.02 16.23
N ASN A 46 7.32 3.00 14.92
CA ASN A 46 7.57 1.78 14.16
C ASN A 46 8.88 1.07 14.56
N GLY A 47 9.93 1.85 14.84
CA GLY A 47 11.20 1.34 15.34
C GLY A 47 11.16 0.90 16.81
N THR A 48 10.24 1.46 17.61
CA THR A 48 10.11 1.11 19.03
C THR A 48 9.46 -0.28 19.16
N PHE A 49 10.13 -1.19 19.86
CA PHE A 49 9.77 -2.61 19.99
C PHE A 49 9.78 -3.42 18.68
N GLY A 50 10.38 -2.90 17.60
CA GLY A 50 10.46 -3.60 16.32
C GLY A 50 9.09 -3.98 15.75
N ASN A 51 8.04 -3.22 16.05
CA ASN A 51 6.67 -3.58 15.67
C ASN A 51 6.46 -3.58 14.15
N GLN A 52 7.28 -2.83 13.40
CA GLN A 52 7.29 -2.88 11.93
C GLN A 52 7.87 -4.21 11.45
N THR A 53 8.98 -4.67 12.03
CA THR A 53 9.54 -5.99 11.73
C THR A 53 8.59 -7.10 12.16
N PHE A 54 7.97 -6.99 13.34
CA PHE A 54 6.95 -7.92 13.81
C PHE A 54 5.77 -7.95 12.84
N GLY A 55 5.25 -6.79 12.44
CA GLY A 55 4.17 -6.64 11.46
C GLY A 55 4.51 -7.33 10.14
N MET A 56 5.70 -7.07 9.59
CA MET A 56 6.19 -7.74 8.38
C MET A 56 6.32 -9.27 8.57
N THR A 57 6.86 -9.72 9.71
CA THR A 57 7.02 -11.17 9.95
C THR A 57 5.72 -11.92 10.25
N THR A 58 4.67 -11.20 10.66
CA THR A 58 3.40 -11.79 11.07
C THR A 58 2.24 -11.47 10.14
N GLY A 59 2.43 -10.63 9.12
CA GLY A 59 1.35 -10.11 8.29
C GLY A 59 0.35 -9.28 9.12
N THR A 60 0.83 -8.50 10.09
CA THR A 60 -0.03 -7.68 10.95
C THR A 60 0.32 -6.20 10.84
N LEU A 61 -0.50 -5.33 11.44
CA LEU A 61 -0.20 -3.89 11.56
C LEU A 61 -0.07 -3.16 10.20
N GLY A 62 -0.78 -3.66 9.18
CA GLY A 62 -0.75 -3.14 7.81
C GLY A 62 0.55 -3.47 7.05
N CYS A 63 1.34 -4.42 7.55
CA CYS A 63 2.59 -4.90 6.95
C CYS A 63 2.42 -6.26 6.26
N ASP A 64 1.42 -6.41 5.40
CA ASP A 64 1.36 -7.61 4.56
C ASP A 64 2.52 -7.62 3.56
N THR A 65 3.31 -8.68 3.60
CA THR A 65 4.55 -8.85 2.83
C THR A 65 4.32 -9.40 1.42
N ASN A 66 3.09 -9.33 0.91
CA ASN A 66 2.78 -9.89 -0.40
C ASN A 66 3.44 -9.02 -1.50
N GLU A 67 4.55 -9.51 -2.04
CA GLU A 67 5.34 -8.85 -3.10
C GLU A 67 4.50 -8.52 -4.34
N SER A 68 3.49 -9.34 -4.63
CA SER A 68 2.59 -9.17 -5.76
C SER A 68 1.64 -7.98 -5.55
N VAL A 69 1.13 -7.82 -4.32
CA VAL A 69 0.31 -6.66 -3.90
C VAL A 69 1.15 -5.38 -3.91
N GLN A 70 2.40 -5.44 -3.43
CA GLN A 70 3.32 -4.29 -3.50
C GLN A 70 3.60 -3.87 -4.96
N SER A 71 3.85 -4.84 -5.84
CA SER A 71 4.07 -4.59 -7.26
C SER A 71 2.84 -3.96 -7.93
N MET A 72 1.65 -4.46 -7.60
CA MET A 72 0.38 -3.88 -8.03
C MET A 72 0.22 -2.44 -7.53
N ALA A 73 0.53 -2.18 -6.26
CA ALA A 73 0.42 -0.85 -5.65
C ALA A 73 1.35 0.17 -6.32
N MET A 74 2.60 -0.20 -6.57
CA MET A 74 3.55 0.63 -7.31
C MET A 74 3.07 0.93 -8.73
N TYR A 75 2.47 -0.05 -9.41
CA TYR A 75 1.92 0.15 -10.74
C TYR A 75 0.70 1.09 -10.72
N MET A 76 -0.18 0.93 -9.72
CA MET A 76 -1.35 1.79 -9.52
C MET A 76 -0.94 3.24 -9.32
N ASP A 77 0.12 3.49 -8.52
CA ASP A 77 0.61 4.85 -8.23
C ASP A 77 0.91 5.67 -9.51
N SER A 78 1.47 5.01 -10.53
CA SER A 78 1.81 5.67 -11.80
C SER A 78 0.74 5.56 -12.88
N ASN A 79 -0.27 4.70 -12.72
CA ASN A 79 -1.22 4.35 -13.80
C ASN A 79 -2.70 4.34 -13.39
N ILE A 80 -3.06 4.88 -12.22
CA ILE A 80 -4.42 4.83 -11.66
C ILE A 80 -5.52 5.21 -12.67
N ASP A 81 -5.36 6.30 -13.42
CA ASP A 81 -6.36 6.73 -14.40
C ASP A 81 -6.55 5.73 -15.54
N LYS A 82 -5.47 5.09 -15.99
CA LYS A 82 -5.51 4.08 -17.06
C LYS A 82 -6.14 2.80 -16.54
N VAL A 83 -5.74 2.38 -15.34
CA VAL A 83 -6.30 1.24 -14.64
C VAL A 83 -7.81 1.43 -14.41
N ALA A 84 -8.24 2.59 -13.91
CA ALA A 84 -9.66 2.87 -13.68
C ALA A 84 -10.47 2.77 -14.98
N ARG A 85 -9.96 3.33 -16.08
CA ARG A 85 -10.63 3.22 -17.39
C ARG A 85 -10.74 1.78 -17.86
N ASP A 86 -9.66 1.03 -17.85
CA ASP A 86 -9.65 -0.37 -18.32
C ASP A 86 -10.52 -1.27 -17.41
N MET A 87 -10.46 -1.05 -16.09
CA MET A 87 -11.30 -1.73 -15.12
C MET A 87 -12.79 -1.47 -15.34
N SER A 88 -13.18 -0.21 -15.59
CA SER A 88 -14.59 0.13 -15.88
C SER A 88 -15.13 -0.59 -17.12
N ARG A 89 -14.27 -0.89 -18.09
CA ARG A 89 -14.59 -1.62 -19.32
C ARG A 89 -14.56 -3.14 -19.15
N GLY A 90 -13.88 -3.65 -18.10
CA GLY A 90 -13.62 -5.08 -17.88
C GLY A 90 -12.53 -5.67 -18.79
N GLU A 91 -11.83 -4.82 -19.53
CA GLU A 91 -10.81 -5.19 -20.50
C GLU A 91 -9.79 -4.05 -20.66
N GLY A 92 -8.54 -4.41 -20.99
CA GLY A 92 -7.50 -3.45 -21.29
C GLY A 92 -6.14 -3.86 -20.71
N GLU A 93 -5.08 -3.31 -21.30
CA GLU A 93 -3.69 -3.66 -20.98
C GLU A 93 -3.34 -3.40 -19.51
N ASN A 94 -3.86 -2.32 -18.93
CA ASN A 94 -3.53 -1.95 -17.54
C ASN A 94 -4.24 -2.88 -16.55
N LEU A 95 -5.47 -3.29 -16.87
CA LEU A 95 -6.21 -4.27 -16.08
C LEU A 95 -5.58 -5.67 -16.18
N ASP A 96 -5.13 -6.07 -17.36
CA ASP A 96 -4.38 -7.31 -17.56
C ASP A 96 -3.02 -7.27 -16.83
N THR A 97 -2.38 -6.10 -16.80
CA THR A 97 -1.14 -5.90 -16.04
C THR A 97 -1.36 -6.11 -14.55
N LEU A 98 -2.47 -5.63 -13.96
CA LEU A 98 -2.78 -5.93 -12.56
C LEU A 98 -2.88 -7.43 -12.30
N ALA A 99 -3.55 -8.18 -13.19
CA ALA A 99 -3.67 -9.62 -13.07
C ALA A 99 -2.30 -10.32 -13.14
N VAL A 100 -1.38 -9.82 -13.99
CA VAL A 100 -0.01 -10.33 -14.07
C VAL A 100 0.78 -10.01 -12.80
N LEU A 101 0.69 -8.77 -12.29
CA LEU A 101 1.43 -8.32 -11.12
C LEU A 101 1.01 -9.04 -9.85
N LEU A 102 -0.28 -9.37 -9.71
CA LEU A 102 -0.82 -10.20 -8.63
C LEU A 102 -0.60 -11.71 -8.83
N ASN A 103 0.13 -12.11 -9.88
CA ASN A 103 0.34 -13.52 -10.26
C ASN A 103 -0.98 -14.32 -10.42
N VAL A 104 -2.04 -13.67 -10.91
CA VAL A 104 -3.31 -14.35 -11.19
C VAL A 104 -3.10 -15.38 -12.31
N GLU A 105 -3.50 -16.61 -12.02
CA GLU A 105 -3.38 -17.74 -12.96
C GLU A 105 -4.21 -17.47 -14.21
N GLN A 106 -3.73 -17.89 -15.37
CA GLN A 106 -4.37 -17.59 -16.66
C GLN A 106 -5.85 -18.00 -16.73
N GLY A 107 -6.22 -19.10 -16.07
CA GLY A 107 -7.61 -19.57 -15.99
C GLY A 107 -8.52 -18.65 -15.19
N ASP A 108 -7.96 -17.95 -14.20
CA ASP A 108 -8.71 -17.13 -13.24
C ASP A 108 -8.78 -15.66 -13.69
N ARG A 109 -7.99 -15.24 -14.70
CA ARG A 109 -7.90 -13.83 -15.14
C ARG A 109 -9.22 -13.28 -15.68
N ALA A 110 -10.00 -14.08 -16.38
CA ALA A 110 -11.28 -13.63 -16.92
C ALA A 110 -12.27 -13.29 -15.78
N GLU A 111 -12.32 -14.15 -14.77
CA GLU A 111 -13.15 -13.95 -13.58
C GLU A 111 -12.61 -12.81 -12.70
N PHE A 112 -11.29 -12.68 -12.57
CA PHE A 112 -10.64 -11.57 -11.88
C PHE A 112 -11.03 -10.21 -12.49
N ARG A 113 -10.91 -10.07 -13.81
CA ARG A 113 -11.29 -8.84 -14.52
C ARG A 113 -12.76 -8.51 -14.33
N LYS A 114 -13.61 -9.52 -14.43
CA LYS A 114 -15.04 -9.39 -14.19
C LYS A 114 -15.35 -8.95 -12.76
N LEU A 115 -14.70 -9.55 -11.76
CA LEU A 115 -14.87 -9.20 -10.36
C LEU A 115 -14.53 -7.72 -10.10
N LEU A 116 -13.39 -7.25 -10.62
CA LEU A 116 -12.98 -5.86 -10.47
C LEU A 116 -13.92 -4.89 -11.20
N GLN A 117 -14.39 -5.26 -12.40
CA GLN A 117 -15.38 -4.47 -13.14
C GLN A 117 -16.72 -4.39 -12.39
N ASP A 118 -17.24 -5.53 -11.93
CA ASP A 118 -18.52 -5.62 -11.23
C ASP A 118 -18.49 -4.82 -9.91
N ASN A 119 -17.31 -4.61 -9.33
CA ASN A 119 -17.08 -3.81 -8.12
C ASN A 119 -16.39 -2.46 -8.38
N PHE A 120 -16.39 -1.99 -9.63
CA PHE A 120 -15.68 -0.77 -10.00
C PHE A 120 -16.10 0.45 -9.16
N ALA A 121 -17.41 0.61 -8.91
CA ALA A 121 -17.93 1.72 -8.10
C ALA A 121 -17.53 1.66 -6.62
N THR A 122 -17.18 0.46 -6.12
CA THR A 122 -16.64 0.29 -4.76
C THR A 122 -15.15 0.64 -4.73
N ILE A 123 -14.41 0.28 -5.78
CA ILE A 123 -12.97 0.51 -5.87
C ILE A 123 -12.67 1.98 -6.19
N PHE A 124 -13.47 2.61 -7.06
CA PHE A 124 -13.35 4.00 -7.49
C PHE A 124 -14.66 4.77 -7.22
N PRO A 125 -14.98 5.06 -5.94
CA PRO A 125 -16.22 5.74 -5.57
C PRO A 125 -16.30 7.20 -6.07
N SER A 126 -15.15 7.82 -6.36
CA SER A 126 -15.06 9.18 -6.91
C SER A 126 -13.83 9.36 -7.80
N SER A 127 -13.78 10.48 -8.54
CA SER A 127 -12.59 10.87 -9.32
C SER A 127 -11.36 11.18 -8.48
N ASP A 128 -11.53 11.42 -7.17
CA ASP A 128 -10.46 11.79 -6.26
C ASP A 128 -9.90 10.57 -5.51
N THR A 129 -10.36 9.37 -5.85
CA THR A 129 -9.87 8.11 -5.27
C THR A 129 -8.37 7.98 -5.50
N THR A 130 -7.62 7.82 -4.42
CA THR A 130 -6.16 7.68 -4.47
C THR A 130 -5.73 6.24 -4.77
N SER A 131 -4.48 6.07 -5.23
CA SER A 131 -3.90 4.74 -5.51
C SER A 131 -3.93 3.85 -4.28
N ASP A 132 -3.63 4.39 -3.11
CA ASP A 132 -3.66 3.66 -1.84
C ASP A 132 -5.08 3.20 -1.46
N GLU A 133 -6.09 4.05 -1.68
CA GLU A 133 -7.50 3.71 -1.44
C GLU A 133 -7.98 2.62 -2.40
N ALA A 134 -7.67 2.76 -3.70
CA ALA A 134 -8.03 1.79 -4.71
C ALA A 134 -7.35 0.42 -4.46
N VAL A 135 -6.06 0.41 -4.14
CA VAL A 135 -5.31 -0.80 -3.77
C VAL A 135 -5.92 -1.46 -2.54
N SER A 136 -6.21 -0.68 -1.49
CA SER A 136 -6.83 -1.20 -0.26
C SER A 136 -8.20 -1.82 -0.56
N ALA A 137 -9.01 -1.18 -1.41
CA ALA A 137 -10.31 -1.68 -1.81
C ALA A 137 -10.21 -2.98 -2.63
N ILE A 138 -9.25 -3.05 -3.56
CA ILE A 138 -8.98 -4.27 -4.35
C ILE A 138 -8.55 -5.41 -3.44
N VAL A 139 -7.59 -5.18 -2.54
CA VAL A 139 -7.10 -6.20 -1.60
C VAL A 139 -8.25 -6.73 -0.73
N ALA A 140 -9.01 -5.84 -0.10
CA ALA A 140 -10.16 -6.22 0.73
C ALA A 140 -11.22 -7.02 -0.06
N LEU A 141 -11.46 -6.64 -1.32
CA LEU A 141 -12.37 -7.37 -2.22
C LEU A 141 -11.85 -8.79 -2.49
N LEU A 142 -10.57 -8.94 -2.83
CA LEU A 142 -9.95 -10.23 -3.15
C LEU A 142 -9.86 -11.13 -1.90
N GLU A 143 -9.52 -10.58 -0.74
CA GLU A 143 -9.50 -11.31 0.55
C GLU A 143 -10.88 -11.89 0.90
N SER A 144 -11.94 -11.12 0.65
CA SER A 144 -13.31 -11.56 0.90
C SER A 144 -13.82 -12.60 -0.11
N HIS A 145 -13.13 -12.77 -1.24
CA HIS A 145 -13.54 -13.65 -2.32
C HIS A 145 -12.89 -15.03 -2.22
N GLN A 146 -13.71 -16.09 -2.18
CA GLN A 146 -13.25 -17.45 -1.93
C GLN A 146 -12.19 -17.95 -2.94
N SER A 147 -12.30 -17.56 -4.21
CA SER A 147 -11.36 -17.95 -5.27
C SER A 147 -10.10 -17.08 -5.36
N PHE A 148 -10.13 -15.84 -4.85
CA PHE A 148 -9.06 -14.87 -5.09
C PHE A 148 -8.23 -14.51 -3.86
N SER A 149 -8.67 -14.89 -2.66
CA SER A 149 -7.92 -14.66 -1.41
C SER A 149 -6.50 -15.23 -1.47
N LYS A 150 -6.30 -16.34 -2.21
CA LYS A 150 -4.97 -16.96 -2.46
C LYS A 150 -3.94 -16.04 -3.13
N TYR A 151 -4.38 -14.97 -3.81
CA TYR A 151 -3.48 -14.04 -4.51
C TYR A 151 -3.04 -12.85 -3.66
N VAL A 152 -3.74 -12.59 -2.56
CA VAL A 152 -3.50 -11.43 -1.69
C VAL A 152 -3.16 -11.80 -0.24
N ALA A 153 -3.21 -13.10 0.08
CA ALA A 153 -2.77 -13.66 1.36
C ALA A 153 -1.25 -13.62 1.58
#